data_AF-A0A0H2MPS2-F1
#
_entry.id   AF-A0A0H2MPS2-F1
#
_cell.length_a   1.000
_cell.length_b   1.000
_cell.length_c   1.000
_cell.angle_alpha   90.00
_cell.angle_beta   90.00
_cell.angle_gamma   90.00
#
_symmetry.space_group_name_H-M   'P 1'
#
loop_
_entity.id
_entity.type
_entity.pdbx_description
1 polymer ?
#
loop_
_entity_poly.entity_id
_entity_poly.type
_entity_poly.pdbx_seq_one_letter_code
_entity_poly.pdbx_strand_id
1 'polypeptide(L)'
;MFVERKFKNLMISSVNPMAESVLILSHGGYTPRRDKLRRGSGFVTIPLGITVEFNSDEDRPSIGTKANHLLMGTPIVPISTSLPGSLIHDYSLSHNPLFDSYKPNNTYDLIKVSSDGKAHMKDVFAAIQQHGLRYKTIRSFHCRINKLTYDF
;
A
#
# COMPACT_ATOMS: atom_id res chain seq x y z
N MET A 1 22.50 0.85 -6.38
CA MET A 1 22.07 0.08 -7.57
C MET A 1 20.56 0.08 -7.58
N PHE A 2 19.92 0.50 -8.68
CA PHE A 2 18.46 0.44 -8.78
C PHE A 2 18.02 -1.01 -9.04
N VAL A 3 17.01 -1.47 -8.31
CA VAL A 3 16.43 -2.81 -8.45
C VAL A 3 14.92 -2.67 -8.53
N GLU A 4 14.31 -3.33 -9.52
CA GLU A 4 12.86 -3.47 -9.63
C GLU A 4 12.48 -4.95 -9.50
N ARG A 5 11.51 -5.23 -8.64
CA ARG A 5 10.93 -6.57 -8.45
C ARG A 5 9.46 -6.54 -8.81
N LYS A 6 8.96 -7.63 -9.40
CA LYS A 6 7.55 -7.77 -9.76
C LYS A 6 6.93 -8.92 -8.98
N PHE A 7 5.67 -8.75 -8.59
CA PHE A 7 4.85 -9.82 -8.02
C PHE A 7 3.39 -9.56 -8.41
N LYS A 8 2.83 -10.44 -9.27
CA LYS A 8 1.52 -10.19 -9.91
C LYS A 8 1.51 -8.78 -10.54
N ASN A 9 0.56 -7.94 -10.14
CA ASN A 9 0.40 -6.55 -10.61
C ASN A 9 1.18 -5.53 -9.77
N LEU A 10 2.00 -5.95 -8.80
CA LEU A 10 2.83 -5.07 -7.99
C LEU A 10 4.21 -4.89 -8.62
N MET A 11 4.68 -3.63 -8.61
CA MET A 11 6.03 -3.23 -8.97
C MET A 11 6.69 -2.64 -7.73
N ILE A 12 7.82 -3.22 -7.31
CA ILE A 12 8.57 -2.80 -6.13
C ILE A 12 9.93 -2.27 -6.57
N SER A 13 10.13 -0.96 -6.44
CA SER A 13 11.38 -0.30 -6.82
C SER A 13 12.20 0.06 -5.59
N SER A 14 13.51 -0.21 -5.64
CA SER A 14 14.45 0.00 -4.55
C SER A 14 15.79 0.55 -5.06
N VAL A 15 16.43 1.42 -4.27
CA VAL A 15 17.84 1.81 -4.46
C VAL A 15 18.73 1.36 -3.30
N ASN A 16 18.12 0.97 -2.18
CA ASN A 16 18.77 0.42 -1.00
C ASN A 16 18.15 -0.94 -0.65
N PRO A 17 18.85 -2.07 -0.87
CA PRO A 17 18.32 -3.40 -0.58
C PRO A 17 18.09 -3.66 0.91
N MET A 18 18.59 -2.79 1.79
CA MET A 18 18.43 -2.87 3.24
C MET A 18 17.37 -1.88 3.77
N ALA A 19 16.58 -1.26 2.90
CA ALA A 19 15.48 -0.40 3.32
C ALA A 19 14.50 -1.18 4.22
N GLU A 20 14.21 -0.64 5.40
CA GLU A 20 13.25 -1.24 6.34
C GLU A 20 11.85 -0.64 6.21
N SER A 21 11.68 0.35 5.35
CA SER A 21 10.41 1.05 5.14
C SER A 21 10.02 1.10 3.67
N VAL A 22 8.73 0.98 3.41
CA VAL A 22 8.18 1.00 2.05
C VAL A 22 6.91 1.86 1.97
N LEU A 23 6.73 2.58 0.87
CA LEU A 23 5.51 3.35 0.60
C LEU A 23 4.63 2.61 -0.40
N ILE A 24 3.35 2.41 -0.09
CA ILE A 24 2.35 1.95 -1.06
C ILE A 24 1.74 3.17 -1.73
N LEU A 25 2.06 3.37 -3.01
CA LEU A 25 1.63 4.48 -3.84
C LEU A 25 0.60 3.98 -4.87
N SER A 26 -0.67 4.07 -4.51
CA SER A 26 -1.78 3.57 -5.34
C SER A 26 -3.07 4.34 -5.04
N HIS A 27 -4.06 4.22 -5.92
CA HIS A 27 -5.45 4.44 -5.54
C HIS A 27 -5.96 3.21 -4.79
N GLY A 28 -7.03 3.37 -4.02
CA GLY A 28 -7.57 2.21 -3.33
C GLY A 28 -9.00 2.36 -2.83
N GLY A 29 -9.43 1.30 -2.17
CA GLY A 29 -10.71 1.16 -1.50
C GLY A 29 -11.01 -0.32 -1.29
N TYR A 30 -12.07 -0.64 -0.57
CA TYR A 30 -12.47 -2.01 -0.29
C TYR A 30 -13.95 -2.17 -0.56
N THR A 31 -14.38 -3.41 -0.79
CA THR A 31 -15.80 -3.76 -0.93
C THR A 31 -16.03 -4.89 0.06
N PRO A 32 -16.81 -4.72 1.14
CA PRO A 32 -17.02 -5.80 2.10
C PRO A 32 -17.83 -6.95 1.48
N ARG A 33 -17.66 -8.15 2.03
CA ARG A 33 -18.35 -9.36 1.56
C ARG A 33 -19.88 -9.19 1.74
N ARG A 34 -20.65 -9.34 0.65
CA ARG A 34 -22.11 -9.44 0.67
C ARG A 34 -22.57 -10.59 -0.23
N ASP A 35 -23.64 -11.26 0.17
CA ASP A 35 -24.12 -12.53 -0.43
C ASP A 35 -24.66 -12.41 -1.87
N LYS A 36 -24.65 -11.23 -2.50
CA LYS A 36 -25.33 -10.99 -3.79
C LYS A 36 -24.56 -10.21 -4.86
N LEU A 37 -23.33 -9.74 -4.59
CA LEU A 37 -22.48 -9.08 -5.60
C LEU A 37 -21.05 -9.66 -5.53
N ARG A 38 -20.35 -9.69 -6.67
CA ARG A 38 -19.01 -10.31 -6.83
C ARG A 38 -18.09 -9.98 -5.65
N ARG A 39 -17.43 -11.01 -5.09
CA ARG A 39 -16.61 -10.98 -3.87
C ARG A 39 -15.64 -9.79 -3.86
N GLY A 40 -15.97 -8.78 -3.09
CA GLY A 40 -15.08 -7.74 -2.65
C GLY A 40 -14.27 -8.16 -1.42
N SER A 41 -13.07 -7.57 -1.29
CA SER A 41 -12.05 -7.76 -0.24
C SER A 41 -12.58 -8.07 1.17
N GLY A 42 -12.23 -9.26 1.68
CA GLY A 42 -12.44 -9.64 3.07
C GLY A 42 -11.42 -8.98 4.00
N PHE A 43 -10.94 -9.75 4.97
CA PHE A 43 -9.90 -9.31 5.90
C PHE A 43 -8.58 -10.02 5.64
N VAL A 44 -7.47 -9.37 5.99
CA VAL A 44 -6.13 -9.94 5.96
C VAL A 44 -5.41 -9.60 7.26
N THR A 45 -4.63 -10.57 7.78
CA THR A 45 -3.80 -10.37 8.96
C THR A 45 -2.47 -9.76 8.56
N ILE A 46 -2.05 -8.70 9.25
CA ILE A 46 -0.73 -8.10 9.06
C ILE A 46 0.35 -9.11 9.53
N PRO A 47 1.39 -9.39 8.71
CA PRO A 47 2.47 -10.28 9.12
C PRO A 47 3.15 -9.82 10.42
N LEU A 48 3.63 -10.78 11.22
CA LEU A 48 4.42 -10.47 12.41
C LEU A 48 5.67 -9.67 12.03
N GLY A 49 6.05 -8.71 12.88
CA GLY A 49 7.19 -7.82 12.64
C GLY A 49 6.93 -6.65 11.68
N ILE A 50 5.74 -6.56 11.08
CA ILE A 50 5.34 -5.45 10.20
C ILE A 50 4.29 -4.57 10.86
N THR A 51 4.54 -3.27 10.87
CA THR A 51 3.55 -2.25 11.21
C THR A 51 3.02 -1.61 9.93
N VAL A 52 1.71 -1.40 9.84
CA VAL A 52 1.09 -0.67 8.72
C VAL A 52 0.61 0.69 9.20
N GLU A 53 1.11 1.74 8.58
CA GLU A 53 0.74 3.12 8.84
C GLU A 53 -0.10 3.65 7.70
N PHE A 54 -1.33 4.07 8.00
CA PHE A 54 -2.24 4.64 7.01
C PHE A 54 -2.17 6.17 7.03
N ASN A 55 -1.97 6.77 5.87
CA ASN A 55 -1.95 8.23 5.67
C ASN A 55 -3.28 8.77 5.11
N SER A 56 -4.30 7.92 5.07
CA SER A 56 -5.67 8.21 4.67
C SER A 56 -6.62 7.79 5.77
N ASP A 57 -7.69 8.55 6.03
CA ASP A 57 -8.78 8.13 6.93
C ASP A 57 -9.56 6.96 6.30
N GLU A 58 -10.19 6.13 7.13
CA GLU A 58 -11.21 5.19 6.64
C GLU A 58 -12.44 5.95 6.16
N ASP A 59 -13.05 5.45 5.08
CA ASP A 59 -14.21 6.05 4.41
C ASP A 59 -14.03 7.49 3.96
N ARG A 60 -12.78 7.91 3.74
CA ARG A 60 -12.45 9.19 3.13
C ARG A 60 -11.46 9.05 1.97
N PRO A 61 -11.62 9.82 0.88
CA PRO A 61 -10.64 9.86 -0.20
C PRO A 61 -9.33 10.46 0.31
N SER A 62 -8.21 9.87 -0.13
CA SER A 62 -6.88 10.41 0.13
C SER A 62 -6.44 11.32 -1.02
N ILE A 63 -5.92 12.50 -0.68
CA ILE A 63 -5.18 13.33 -1.62
C ILE A 63 -3.70 12.96 -1.43
N GLY A 64 -3.18 12.11 -2.30
CA GLY A 64 -1.88 11.43 -2.21
C GLY A 64 -0.61 12.32 -2.17
N THR A 65 -0.74 13.63 -2.00
CA THR A 65 0.37 14.60 -2.02
C THR A 65 1.38 14.38 -0.90
N LYS A 66 0.96 13.83 0.23
CA LYS A 66 1.82 13.55 1.40
C LYS A 66 2.94 12.54 1.11
N ALA A 67 2.80 11.65 0.13
CA ALA A 67 3.87 10.71 -0.21
C ALA A 67 5.18 11.43 -0.62
N ASN A 68 5.06 12.56 -1.34
CA ASN A 68 6.22 13.31 -1.79
C ASN A 68 6.96 13.97 -0.63
N HIS A 69 6.21 14.48 0.35
CA HIS A 69 6.81 15.08 1.56
C HIS A 69 7.74 14.09 2.27
N LEU A 70 7.35 12.82 2.42
CA LEU A 70 8.24 11.80 2.99
C LEU A 70 9.47 11.52 2.15
N LEU A 71 9.30 11.44 0.83
CA LEU A 71 10.44 11.21 -0.08
C LEU A 71 11.45 12.36 -0.06
N MET A 72 10.98 13.58 0.24
CA MET A 72 11.80 14.78 0.44
C MET A 72 12.31 14.94 1.89
N GLY A 73 12.05 13.98 2.78
CA GLY A 73 12.53 13.99 4.17
C GLY A 73 11.69 14.82 5.15
N THR A 74 10.53 15.30 4.73
CA THR A 74 9.59 15.98 5.64
C THR A 74 8.80 14.94 6.43
N PRO A 75 8.83 14.96 7.78
CA PRO A 75 8.12 13.98 8.58
C PRO A 75 6.61 14.12 8.43
N ILE A 76 5.91 12.99 8.48
CA ILE A 76 4.45 12.94 8.44
C ILE A 76 3.98 12.01 9.54
N VAL A 77 3.03 12.49 10.32
CA VAL A 77 2.31 11.70 11.32
C VAL A 77 1.25 10.87 10.59
N PRO A 78 1.25 9.54 10.75
CA PRO A 78 0.22 8.71 10.14
C PRO A 78 -1.13 9.01 10.79
N ILE A 79 -2.20 8.86 10.03
CA ILE A 79 -3.56 9.05 10.53
C ILE A 79 -3.93 7.92 11.50
N SER A 80 -3.56 6.69 11.16
CA SER A 80 -3.76 5.53 12.02
C SER A 80 -2.68 4.49 11.80
N THR A 81 -2.40 3.70 12.84
CA THR A 81 -1.38 2.66 12.82
C THR A 81 -2.01 1.33 13.22
N SER A 82 -1.76 0.29 12.43
CA SER A 82 -2.14 -1.08 12.73
C SER A 82 -0.90 -1.91 13.06
N LEU A 83 -0.95 -2.57 14.21
CA LEU A 83 0.18 -3.30 14.78
C LEU A 83 0.36 -4.69 14.11
N PRO A 84 1.55 -5.29 14.23
CA PRO A 84 1.79 -6.66 13.76
C PRO A 84 0.73 -7.64 14.29
N GLY A 85 0.27 -8.57 13.43
CA GLY A 85 -0.76 -9.56 13.78
C GLY A 85 -2.20 -9.02 13.80
N SER A 86 -2.41 -7.71 13.61
CA SER A 86 -3.76 -7.15 13.56
C SER A 86 -4.52 -7.58 12.30
N LEU A 87 -5.84 -7.69 12.42
CA LEU A 87 -6.73 -7.91 11.29
C LEU A 87 -7.10 -6.56 10.65
N ILE A 88 -6.89 -6.41 9.35
CA ILE A 88 -7.29 -5.23 8.57
C ILE A 88 -8.14 -5.63 7.35
N HIS A 89 -8.82 -4.68 6.73
CA HIS A 89 -9.45 -4.92 5.43
C HIS A 89 -8.40 -5.23 4.36
N ASP A 90 -8.72 -6.15 3.46
CA ASP A 90 -7.88 -6.52 2.31
C ASP A 90 -7.99 -5.47 1.18
N TYR A 91 -7.63 -4.22 1.49
CA TYR A 91 -7.82 -3.06 0.61
C TYR A 91 -7.37 -3.34 -0.81
N SER A 92 -8.25 -3.05 -1.77
CA SER A 92 -7.91 -3.11 -3.19
C SER A 92 -7.01 -1.94 -3.55
N LEU A 93 -5.99 -2.21 -4.34
CA LEU A 93 -4.98 -1.28 -4.81
C LEU A 93 -5.07 -1.22 -6.33
N SER A 94 -5.10 -0.01 -6.87
CA SER A 94 -5.08 0.23 -8.31
C SER A 94 -4.05 1.28 -8.66
N HIS A 95 -3.63 1.27 -9.92
CA HIS A 95 -2.70 2.25 -10.45
C HIS A 95 -3.19 3.68 -10.19
N ASN A 96 -2.25 4.59 -9.93
CA ASN A 96 -2.48 6.02 -9.82
C ASN A 96 -1.39 6.76 -10.59
N PRO A 97 -1.72 7.39 -11.75
CA PRO A 97 -0.76 8.08 -12.60
C PRO A 97 0.01 9.20 -11.88
N LEU A 98 -0.55 9.77 -10.81
CA LEU A 98 0.11 10.80 -9.99
C LEU A 98 1.49 10.34 -9.50
N PHE A 99 1.66 9.04 -9.27
CA PHE A 99 2.87 8.48 -8.67
C PHE A 99 3.87 7.96 -9.68
N ASP A 100 3.64 8.03 -10.99
CA ASP A 100 4.50 7.39 -11.99
C ASP A 100 5.92 7.91 -11.98
N SER A 101 6.08 9.22 -11.81
CA SER A 101 7.38 9.88 -11.74
C SER A 101 8.14 9.62 -10.43
N TYR A 102 7.47 9.13 -9.38
CA TYR A 102 8.08 8.99 -8.06
C TYR A 102 9.17 7.91 -8.06
N LYS A 103 10.29 8.18 -7.39
CA LYS A 103 11.44 7.28 -7.30
C LYS A 103 11.72 6.90 -5.84
N PRO A 104 12.17 5.67 -5.58
CA PRO A 104 12.62 5.28 -4.25
C PRO A 104 13.86 6.08 -3.86
N ASN A 105 14.13 6.14 -2.56
CA ASN A 105 15.34 6.75 -2.01
C ASN A 105 16.02 5.79 -1.01
N ASN A 106 17.06 6.25 -0.31
CA ASN A 106 17.80 5.39 0.61
C ASN A 106 16.99 4.92 1.83
N THR A 107 15.88 5.60 2.14
CA THR A 107 15.01 5.32 3.29
C THR A 107 13.80 4.48 2.90
N TYR A 108 13.21 4.78 1.74
CA TYR A 108 11.94 4.22 1.31
C TYR A 108 12.04 3.54 -0.04
N ASP A 109 11.68 2.27 -0.05
CA ASP A 109 11.27 1.58 -1.27
C ASP A 109 9.84 2.01 -1.66
N LEU A 110 9.48 1.81 -2.92
CA LEU A 110 8.13 2.12 -3.42
C LEU A 110 7.44 0.86 -3.94
N ILE A 111 6.18 0.69 -3.58
CA ILE A 111 5.25 -0.28 -4.18
C ILE A 111 4.21 0.49 -4.98
N LYS A 112 4.13 0.20 -6.28
CA LYS A 112 3.12 0.71 -7.21
C LYS A 112 2.36 -0.45 -7.84
N VAL A 113 1.19 -0.15 -8.40
CA VAL A 113 0.39 -1.11 -9.18
C VAL A 113 0.60 -0.80 -10.67
N SER A 114 0.77 -1.84 -11.50
CA SER A 114 0.85 -1.71 -12.97
C SER A 114 -0.40 -1.02 -13.54
N SER A 115 -0.25 -0.30 -14.66
CA SER A 115 -1.28 0.57 -15.28
C SER A 115 -2.68 -0.03 -15.32
N ASP A 116 -2.79 -1.27 -15.79
CA ASP A 116 -4.07 -1.99 -15.96
C ASP A 116 -4.31 -3.03 -14.86
N GLY A 117 -3.48 -2.99 -13.82
CA GLY A 117 -3.45 -3.96 -12.75
C GLY A 117 -4.40 -3.62 -11.60
N LYS A 118 -4.85 -4.68 -10.93
CA LYS A 118 -5.42 -4.59 -9.58
C LYS A 118 -4.64 -5.52 -8.65
N ALA A 119 -4.37 -5.05 -7.45
CA ALA A 119 -3.75 -5.82 -6.38
C ALA A 119 -4.54 -5.63 -5.09
N HIS A 120 -4.17 -6.37 -4.06
CA HIS A 120 -4.73 -6.24 -2.73
C HIS A 120 -3.63 -6.19 -1.67
N MET A 121 -3.96 -5.77 -0.44
CA MET A 121 -2.99 -5.76 0.67
C MET A 121 -2.38 -7.14 0.93
N LYS A 122 -3.16 -8.23 0.79
CA LYS A 122 -2.59 -9.59 0.86
C LYS A 122 -1.51 -9.86 -0.19
N ASP A 123 -1.62 -9.25 -1.38
CA ASP A 123 -0.62 -9.42 -2.44
C ASP A 123 0.67 -8.68 -2.07
N VAL A 124 0.56 -7.55 -1.36
CA VAL A 124 1.73 -6.83 -0.83
C VAL A 124 2.46 -7.70 0.19
N PHE A 125 1.74 -8.28 1.15
CA PHE A 125 2.35 -9.16 2.15
C PHE A 125 2.99 -10.40 1.52
N ALA A 126 2.31 -11.02 0.55
CA ALA A 126 2.86 -12.15 -0.20
C ALA A 126 4.12 -11.76 -0.99
N ALA A 127 4.15 -10.58 -1.61
CA ALA A 127 5.32 -10.09 -2.33
C ALA A 127 6.53 -9.86 -1.39
N ILE A 128 6.29 -9.28 -0.22
CA ILE A 128 7.32 -9.05 0.81
C ILE A 128 7.93 -10.38 1.24
N GLN A 129 7.09 -11.37 1.53
CA GLN A 129 7.53 -12.71 1.91
C GLN A 129 8.30 -13.41 0.77
N GLN A 130 7.75 -13.43 -0.44
CA GLN A 130 8.36 -14.13 -1.58
C GLN A 130 9.74 -13.57 -1.94
N HIS A 131 9.89 -12.24 -1.89
CA HIS A 131 11.15 -11.57 -2.25
C HIS A 131 12.12 -11.43 -1.07
N GLY A 132 11.78 -11.95 0.12
CA GLY A 132 12.61 -11.85 1.32
C GLY A 132 12.86 -10.40 1.76
N LEU A 133 11.91 -9.50 1.51
CA LEU A 133 12.04 -8.08 1.84
C LEU A 133 11.90 -7.88 3.36
N ARG A 134 12.81 -7.12 3.95
CA ARG A 134 12.94 -6.99 5.42
C ARG A 134 12.21 -5.78 5.98
N TYR A 135 11.12 -5.37 5.33
CA TYR A 135 10.37 -4.20 5.76
C TYR A 135 9.77 -4.41 7.16
N LYS A 136 9.96 -3.42 8.02
CA LYS A 136 9.32 -3.31 9.34
C LYS A 136 8.12 -2.37 9.30
N THR A 137 8.13 -1.40 8.40
CA THR A 137 7.06 -0.40 8.27
C THR A 137 6.57 -0.29 6.84
N ILE A 138 5.25 -0.41 6.67
CA ILE A 138 4.56 -0.12 5.42
C ILE A 138 3.76 1.16 5.62
N ARG A 139 4.06 2.21 4.85
CA ARG A 139 3.27 3.43 4.85
C ARG A 139 2.35 3.46 3.64
N SER A 140 1.06 3.39 3.90
CA SER A 140 0.02 3.36 2.88
C SER A 140 -0.51 4.76 2.57
N PHE A 141 -0.64 5.05 1.27
CA PHE A 141 -1.24 6.29 0.73
C PHE A 141 -2.49 6.04 -0.14
N HIS A 142 -3.01 4.81 -0.16
CA HIS A 142 -4.24 4.52 -0.89
C HIS A 142 -5.48 4.97 -0.11
N CYS A 143 -6.59 5.26 -0.83
CA CYS A 143 -7.87 5.56 -0.19
C CYS A 143 -8.43 4.31 0.51
N ARG A 144 -9.00 4.47 1.71
CA ARG A 144 -9.63 3.38 2.48
C ARG A 144 -11.15 3.47 2.46
N ILE A 145 -11.73 3.65 1.27
CA ILE A 145 -13.17 3.86 1.10
C ILE A 145 -13.93 2.55 0.89
N ASN A 146 -15.10 2.40 1.52
CA ASN A 146 -16.06 1.36 1.19
C ASN A 146 -16.77 1.67 -0.14
N LYS A 147 -16.45 0.91 -1.18
CA LYS A 147 -17.00 1.09 -2.54
C LYS A 147 -18.47 0.70 -2.70
N LEU A 148 -19.13 0.19 -1.65
CA LEU A 148 -20.59 -0.04 -1.67
C LEU A 148 -21.39 1.19 -1.27
N THR A 149 -20.78 2.10 -0.53
CA THR A 149 -21.44 3.26 0.09
C THR A 149 -20.92 4.59 -0.44
N TYR A 150 -19.92 4.54 -1.31
CA TYR A 150 -19.37 5.71 -1.98
C TYR A 150 -19.78 5.66 -3.45
N ASP A 151 -20.63 6.61 -3.85
CA ASP A 151 -20.89 6.91 -5.25
C ASP A 151 -19.73 7.75 -5.80
N PHE A 152 -19.17 7.33 -6.93
CA PHE A 152 -18.10 8.05 -7.65
C PHE A 152 -18.67 8.97 -8.72
#